data_AF-A0A2G5TU25-F1
#
_entry.id   AF-A0A2G5TU25-F1
#
_cell.length_a   1.000
_cell.length_b   1.000
_cell.length_c   1.000
_cell.angle_alpha   90.00
_cell.angle_beta   90.00
_cell.angle_gamma   90.00
#
_symmetry.space_group_name_H-M   'P 1'
#
loop_
_entity.id
_entity.type
_entity.pdbx_description
1 polymer ?
#
loop_
_entity_poly.entity_id
_entity_poly.type
_entity_poly.pdbx_seq_one_letter_code
_entity_poly.pdbx_strand_id
1 'polypeptide(L)'
;MLKLYLVCILAIFAPPTFGSDCNQKTFKSGTVCVCDLTNCDEIPKIDLTSGQAATFTTTNAGARLHRDIVYATSSDPGLNLQYARVPIASNDFSSRVYTYNDVPDDYSMTHFALQREDYQWKIPYMQMAQKYNHDLKFFAVPWSAPGWLKTTNSTAGYGSLLGSNQGTYHKAYVSYLIKFFEEYNKQGIQFWGLSTQNQPTLGSDKKTKMQSMLFTAETQRDFIKLDLGPALKASSVAKGLKVLIMDDNRGNLPKWADTVLKDSETASYVAGIGVHSYQDDQSDKHLIATHENHPDYFIFGTEASEGYKAKEQSVDYGSWDRAEDYVSDIVDDLNNWVAGWTERNLVLDAQGGPSWVSDFTDAPIIAFPALAQYYKQPMFYAIAHFSHFLKPGAVRIDHSLNVPNFDIQKSAFLNPDGSKVVVLQNKNILASYGISVKDSQRSSDHYQVHMGPRSIVTLYIQN
;
A
#
# COMPACT_ATOMS: atom_id res chain seq x y z
N MET A 1 -33.99 54.80 2.29
CA MET A 1 -34.68 53.61 1.73
C MET A 1 -33.92 53.24 0.46
N LEU A 2 -33.65 51.98 0.10
CA LEU A 2 -34.11 50.69 0.65
C LEU A 2 -32.86 49.83 0.99
N LYS A 3 -32.81 49.16 2.15
CA LYS A 3 -31.75 48.17 2.44
C LYS A 3 -32.22 46.80 1.97
N LEU A 4 -31.48 46.19 1.05
CA LEU A 4 -31.73 44.80 0.63
C LEU A 4 -31.14 43.85 1.68
N TYR A 5 -31.98 43.16 2.43
CA TYR A 5 -31.56 42.10 3.34
C TYR A 5 -31.64 40.76 2.61
N LEU A 6 -30.50 40.22 2.20
CA LEU A 6 -30.43 38.90 1.59
C LEU A 6 -30.58 37.85 2.70
N VAL A 7 -31.80 37.35 2.91
CA VAL A 7 -32.05 36.25 3.85
C VAL A 7 -31.55 34.97 3.21
N CYS A 8 -30.26 34.67 3.41
CA CYS A 8 -29.71 33.37 3.08
C CYS A 8 -30.29 32.36 4.07
N ILE A 9 -31.24 31.54 3.63
CA ILE A 9 -31.75 30.43 4.43
C ILE A 9 -30.57 29.48 4.63
N LEU A 10 -30.04 29.43 5.86
CA LEU A 10 -29.18 28.35 6.31
C LEU A 10 -30.02 27.08 6.28
N ALA A 11 -29.92 26.34 5.17
CA ALA A 11 -30.23 24.93 5.17
C ALA A 11 -29.35 24.30 6.26
N ILE A 12 -29.98 23.86 7.35
CA ILE A 12 -29.29 23.14 8.41
C ILE A 12 -28.95 21.77 7.83
N PHE A 13 -27.77 21.68 7.21
CA PHE A 13 -27.08 20.43 7.04
C PHE A 13 -26.83 19.90 8.45
N ALA A 14 -27.69 18.99 8.90
CA ALA A 14 -27.35 18.13 10.02
C ALA A 14 -26.01 17.45 9.66
N PRO A 15 -25.03 17.41 10.57
CA PRO A 15 -23.84 16.61 10.33
C PRO A 15 -24.29 15.16 10.08
N PRO A 16 -23.71 14.45 9.10
CA PRO A 16 -24.08 13.07 8.81
C PRO A 16 -23.99 12.23 10.09
N THR A 17 -25.05 11.46 10.36
CA THR A 17 -25.15 10.61 11.54
C THR A 17 -24.40 9.31 11.27
N PHE A 18 -23.08 9.35 11.41
CA PHE A 18 -22.22 8.16 11.32
C PHE A 18 -22.68 7.10 12.32
N GLY A 19 -22.96 5.90 11.84
CA GLY A 19 -23.27 4.76 12.69
C GLY A 19 -21.99 4.15 13.26
N SER A 20 -22.03 3.69 14.51
CA SER A 20 -20.96 2.85 15.07
C SER A 20 -20.86 1.48 14.38
N ASP A 21 -21.94 1.06 13.73
CA ASP A 21 -22.16 -0.31 13.29
C ASP A 21 -22.25 -0.40 11.77
N CYS A 22 -21.59 -1.42 11.21
CA CYS A 22 -21.62 -1.75 9.79
C CYS A 22 -23.07 -1.86 9.25
N ASN A 23 -23.43 -1.02 8.29
CA ASN A 23 -24.65 -1.16 7.50
C ASN A 23 -24.50 -2.35 6.53
N GLN A 24 -24.77 -3.55 7.04
CA GLN A 24 -24.45 -4.81 6.37
C GLN A 24 -25.28 -5.05 5.10
N LYS A 25 -24.59 -5.47 4.03
CA LYS A 25 -25.21 -6.05 2.83
C LYS A 25 -24.55 -7.39 2.50
N THR A 26 -25.34 -8.46 2.57
CA THR A 26 -24.89 -9.83 2.29
C THR A 26 -24.95 -10.15 0.80
N PHE A 27 -23.93 -10.84 0.32
CA PHE A 27 -23.77 -11.38 -1.02
C PHE A 27 -23.45 -12.90 -0.92
N LYS A 28 -23.20 -13.56 -2.06
CA LYS A 28 -22.88 -14.99 -2.10
C LYS A 28 -21.66 -15.37 -1.24
N SER A 29 -20.63 -14.51 -1.23
CA SER A 29 -19.29 -14.82 -0.69
C SER A 29 -19.05 -14.24 0.71
N GLY A 30 -20.03 -13.49 1.25
CA GLY A 30 -20.00 -12.90 2.59
C GLY A 30 -20.71 -11.54 2.64
N THR A 31 -20.25 -10.63 3.51
CA THR A 31 -20.94 -9.36 3.81
C THR A 31 -20.02 -8.14 3.70
N VAL A 32 -20.48 -7.10 3.01
CA VAL A 32 -19.85 -5.77 2.94
C VAL A 32 -20.56 -4.78 3.86
N CYS A 33 -19.90 -3.65 4.16
CA CYS A 33 -20.55 -2.49 4.80
C CYS A 33 -20.85 -1.43 3.74
N VAL A 34 -22.10 -0.96 3.69
CA VAL A 34 -22.58 0.02 2.71
C VAL A 34 -22.48 1.43 3.30
N CYS A 35 -21.71 2.28 2.64
CA CYS A 35 -21.59 3.69 2.96
C CYS A 35 -22.21 4.57 1.86
N ASP A 36 -22.81 5.68 2.28
CA ASP A 36 -23.41 6.71 1.42
C ASP A 36 -23.07 8.13 1.94
N LEU A 37 -23.75 9.16 1.40
CA LEU A 37 -23.54 10.57 1.76
C LEU A 37 -23.98 10.94 3.19
N THR A 38 -24.71 10.05 3.88
CA THR A 38 -25.36 10.30 5.17
C THR A 38 -24.98 9.31 6.26
N ASN A 39 -24.61 8.08 5.89
CA ASN A 39 -24.24 7.01 6.81
C ASN A 39 -23.02 6.23 6.30
N CYS A 40 -22.08 5.96 7.20
CA CYS A 40 -20.98 5.03 7.02
C CYS A 40 -20.48 4.58 8.41
N ASP A 41 -19.94 3.37 8.51
CA ASP A 41 -19.28 2.91 9.73
C ASP A 41 -17.92 3.60 9.95
N GLU A 42 -17.52 3.75 11.21
CA GLU A 42 -16.19 4.23 11.60
C GLU A 42 -15.34 3.09 12.19
N ILE A 43 -14.01 3.21 12.09
CA ILE A 43 -13.11 2.33 12.84
C ILE A 43 -13.14 2.77 14.32
N PRO A 44 -13.44 1.87 15.28
CA PRO A 44 -13.49 2.23 16.69
C PRO A 44 -12.14 2.75 17.20
N LYS A 45 -12.21 3.90 17.86
CA LYS A 45 -11.09 4.70 18.36
C LYS A 45 -10.17 3.90 19.31
N ILE A 46 -8.85 4.16 19.29
CA ILE A 46 -7.87 3.57 20.23
C ILE A 46 -7.94 4.31 21.57
N ASP A 47 -8.99 3.94 22.28
CA ASP A 47 -9.62 4.68 23.35
C ASP A 47 -9.14 4.11 24.70
N LEU A 48 -7.88 4.39 25.10
CA LEU A 48 -7.21 3.72 26.24
C LEU A 48 -6.23 4.62 27.01
N THR A 49 -6.13 4.38 28.33
CA THR A 49 -5.12 4.95 29.26
C THR A 49 -4.07 3.91 29.66
N SER A 50 -2.99 4.33 30.34
CA SER A 50 -1.91 3.43 30.77
C SER A 50 -2.41 2.23 31.58
N GLY A 51 -1.92 1.03 31.24
CA GLY A 51 -2.33 -0.24 31.87
C GLY A 51 -3.62 -0.86 31.31
N GLN A 52 -4.31 -0.21 30.37
CA GLN A 52 -5.55 -0.72 29.78
C GLN A 52 -5.31 -1.49 28.47
N ALA A 53 -6.31 -2.27 28.05
CA ALA A 53 -6.28 -2.98 26.76
C ALA A 53 -7.68 -3.07 26.13
N ALA A 54 -7.71 -3.32 24.82
CA ALA A 54 -8.94 -3.66 24.10
C ALA A 54 -8.65 -4.66 22.98
N THR A 55 -9.65 -5.47 22.66
CA THR A 55 -9.64 -6.39 21.51
C THR A 55 -10.60 -5.89 20.45
N PHE A 56 -10.10 -5.75 19.22
CA PHE A 56 -10.86 -5.31 18.07
C PHE A 56 -11.03 -6.49 17.13
N THR A 57 -12.27 -6.88 16.84
CA THR A 57 -12.61 -8.21 16.29
C THR A 57 -13.39 -8.09 14.98
N THR A 58 -12.89 -8.74 13.93
CA THR A 58 -13.57 -8.89 12.64
C THR A 58 -13.82 -10.37 12.36
N THR A 59 -15.00 -10.73 11.86
CA THR A 59 -15.38 -12.13 11.60
C THR A 59 -16.10 -12.32 10.27
N ASN A 60 -16.01 -13.52 9.70
CA ASN A 60 -16.85 -13.93 8.56
C ASN A 60 -18.36 -13.72 8.85
N ALA A 61 -18.78 -13.96 10.10
CA ALA A 61 -20.15 -13.78 10.57
C ALA A 61 -20.63 -12.32 10.62
N GLY A 62 -19.79 -11.34 10.28
CA GLY A 62 -20.19 -9.94 10.08
C GLY A 62 -19.72 -8.95 11.15
N ALA A 63 -18.95 -9.36 12.15
CA ALA A 63 -18.28 -8.41 13.04
C ALA A 63 -17.21 -7.63 12.25
N ARG A 64 -17.06 -6.33 12.52
CA ARG A 64 -16.18 -5.42 11.77
C ARG A 64 -15.47 -4.50 12.76
N LEU A 65 -14.24 -4.88 13.14
CA LEU A 65 -13.44 -4.24 14.20
C LEU A 65 -14.22 -4.03 15.51
N HIS A 66 -15.17 -4.91 15.82
CA HIS A 66 -16.01 -4.83 17.01
C HIS A 66 -15.13 -4.81 18.26
N ARG A 67 -15.29 -3.77 19.09
CA ARG A 67 -14.38 -3.48 20.20
C ARG A 67 -14.92 -4.01 21.52
N ASP A 68 -14.28 -5.05 22.03
CA ASP A 68 -14.43 -5.50 23.40
C ASP A 68 -13.38 -4.83 24.31
N ILE A 69 -13.81 -4.44 25.51
CA ILE A 69 -13.11 -3.50 26.38
C ILE A 69 -12.51 -4.19 27.61
N VAL A 70 -11.20 -4.00 27.83
CA VAL A 70 -10.52 -4.26 29.12
C VAL A 70 -10.19 -2.91 29.80
N TYR A 71 -11.26 -2.09 29.85
CA TYR A 71 -11.42 -0.70 30.34
C TYR A 71 -10.70 0.41 29.52
N ALA A 72 -11.15 1.68 29.62
CA ALA A 72 -11.00 2.77 28.60
C ALA A 72 -10.75 4.19 29.22
N THR A 73 -10.50 5.35 28.55
CA THR A 73 -10.68 5.90 27.16
C THR A 73 -9.42 6.76 26.74
N SER A 74 -9.21 7.47 25.59
CA SER A 74 -10.03 7.90 24.42
C SER A 74 -9.24 8.21 23.09
N SER A 75 -9.97 8.38 21.96
CA SER A 75 -9.57 8.99 20.64
C SER A 75 -8.86 8.12 19.54
N ASP A 76 -8.92 8.35 18.20
CA ASP A 76 -9.84 9.10 17.29
C ASP A 76 -9.94 8.40 15.86
N PRO A 77 -10.78 8.83 14.86
CA PRO A 77 -11.42 7.89 13.91
C PRO A 77 -10.85 7.85 12.46
N GLY A 78 -10.42 6.67 11.99
CA GLY A 78 -10.20 6.41 10.56
C GLY A 78 -9.09 5.41 10.22
N LEU A 79 -8.97 5.03 8.94
CA LEU A 79 -7.80 4.28 8.44
C LEU A 79 -6.57 5.18 8.49
N ASN A 80 -5.64 4.89 9.40
CA ASN A 80 -4.44 5.69 9.61
C ASN A 80 -3.32 5.27 8.64
N LEU A 81 -3.59 5.36 7.32
CA LEU A 81 -2.62 4.97 6.28
C LEU A 81 -1.37 5.84 6.34
N GLN A 82 -0.19 5.19 6.39
CA GLN A 82 1.11 5.87 6.58
C GLN A 82 1.93 6.02 5.30
N TYR A 83 1.62 5.21 4.29
CA TYR A 83 2.31 5.20 2.99
C TYR A 83 1.27 5.14 1.87
N ALA A 84 1.57 5.78 0.74
CA ALA A 84 0.75 5.71 -0.47
C ALA A 84 1.63 5.71 -1.74
N ARG A 85 1.36 4.75 -2.63
CA ARG A 85 2.06 4.58 -3.91
C ARG A 85 1.45 5.49 -4.99
N VAL A 86 2.29 6.11 -5.81
CA VAL A 86 1.86 7.07 -6.84
C VAL A 86 2.48 6.74 -8.20
N PRO A 87 1.68 6.42 -9.22
CA PRO A 87 2.16 6.25 -10.59
C PRO A 87 2.77 7.54 -11.16
N ILE A 88 3.98 7.43 -11.72
CA ILE A 88 4.58 8.43 -12.59
C ILE A 88 3.98 8.22 -14.00
N ALA A 89 3.03 9.09 -14.33
CA ALA A 89 2.13 9.02 -15.47
C ALA A 89 1.21 7.78 -15.49
N SER A 90 0.92 7.22 -16.67
CA SER A 90 -0.07 6.13 -16.81
C SER A 90 0.44 4.76 -16.37
N ASN A 91 -0.46 4.00 -15.77
CA ASN A 91 -0.37 2.57 -15.54
C ASN A 91 -1.53 1.84 -16.25
N ASP A 92 -1.65 0.54 -16.02
CA ASP A 92 -2.72 -0.30 -16.55
C ASP A 92 -4.13 0.08 -16.01
N PHE A 93 -4.20 0.53 -14.75
CA PHE A 93 -5.40 1.13 -14.12
C PHE A 93 -5.69 2.59 -14.52
N SER A 94 -5.03 3.10 -15.56
CA SER A 94 -5.35 4.40 -16.15
C SER A 94 -6.40 4.25 -17.25
N SER A 95 -7.33 5.21 -17.38
CA SER A 95 -8.36 5.19 -18.44
C SER A 95 -7.83 5.48 -19.86
N ARG A 96 -6.55 5.85 -19.99
CA ARG A 96 -5.79 5.98 -21.24
C ARG A 96 -4.30 5.76 -20.97
N VAL A 97 -3.55 5.40 -22.01
CA VAL A 97 -2.08 5.49 -22.00
C VAL A 97 -1.64 6.95 -22.19
N TYR A 98 -0.66 7.38 -21.41
CA TYR A 98 0.03 8.67 -21.53
C TYR A 98 1.36 8.68 -20.77
N THR A 99 2.29 9.54 -21.17
CA THR A 99 3.40 9.98 -20.30
C THR A 99 3.31 11.48 -20.02
N TYR A 100 4.25 12.03 -19.26
CA TYR A 100 4.39 13.48 -19.12
C TYR A 100 5.15 14.14 -20.29
N ASN A 101 5.75 13.37 -21.20
CA ASN A 101 6.44 13.92 -22.38
C ASN A 101 6.39 12.97 -23.59
N ASP A 102 5.23 12.90 -24.23
CA ASP A 102 5.01 12.07 -25.43
C ASP A 102 5.50 12.74 -26.74
N VAL A 103 6.23 13.86 -26.68
CA VAL A 103 6.85 14.52 -27.85
C VAL A 103 8.21 13.87 -28.15
N PRO A 104 8.41 13.24 -29.33
CA PRO A 104 9.69 12.60 -29.67
C PRO A 104 10.87 13.56 -29.72
N ASP A 105 12.06 13.04 -29.41
CA ASP A 105 13.35 13.75 -29.45
C ASP A 105 13.46 15.00 -28.54
N ASP A 106 12.53 15.24 -27.62
CA ASP A 106 12.64 16.30 -26.60
C ASP A 106 13.55 15.87 -25.42
N TYR A 107 14.82 15.60 -25.72
CA TYR A 107 15.83 15.22 -24.71
C TYR A 107 16.01 16.26 -23.60
N SER A 108 15.66 17.52 -23.87
CA SER A 108 15.65 18.65 -22.94
C SER A 108 14.41 18.76 -22.04
N MET A 109 13.39 17.91 -22.26
CA MET A 109 12.15 17.89 -21.47
C MET A 109 11.45 19.26 -21.41
N THR A 110 11.38 19.93 -22.56
CA THR A 110 10.72 21.23 -22.79
C THR A 110 9.21 21.13 -22.92
N HIS A 111 8.70 20.00 -23.40
CA HIS A 111 7.27 19.68 -23.50
C HIS A 111 6.76 18.87 -22.31
N PHE A 112 7.58 18.67 -21.27
CA PHE A 112 7.18 17.97 -20.05
C PHE A 112 6.01 18.68 -19.36
N ALA A 113 4.89 17.96 -19.20
CA ALA A 113 3.71 18.45 -18.50
C ALA A 113 2.98 17.32 -17.75
N LEU A 114 2.71 17.55 -16.47
CA LEU A 114 1.68 16.79 -15.75
C LEU A 114 0.35 16.88 -16.50
N GLN A 115 -0.45 15.82 -16.44
CA GLN A 115 -1.64 15.68 -17.26
C GLN A 115 -2.91 16.05 -16.49
N ARG A 116 -4.06 16.10 -17.19
CA ARG A 116 -5.38 16.29 -16.55
C ARG A 116 -5.62 15.26 -15.44
N GLU A 117 -5.11 14.04 -15.60
CA GLU A 117 -5.17 12.95 -14.62
C GLU A 117 -4.54 13.34 -13.26
N ASP A 118 -3.44 14.11 -13.30
CA ASP A 118 -2.78 14.62 -12.09
C ASP A 118 -3.58 15.76 -11.45
N TYR A 119 -3.94 16.77 -12.25
CA TYR A 119 -4.58 17.99 -11.74
C TYR A 119 -6.04 17.79 -11.31
N GLN A 120 -6.78 16.87 -11.93
CA GLN A 120 -8.19 16.63 -11.61
C GLN A 120 -8.39 15.60 -10.50
N TRP A 121 -7.45 14.66 -10.34
CA TRP A 121 -7.62 13.51 -9.44
C TRP A 121 -6.44 13.35 -8.47
N LYS A 122 -5.23 13.02 -8.95
CA LYS A 122 -4.11 12.62 -8.07
C LYS A 122 -3.74 13.73 -7.08
N ILE A 123 -3.45 14.94 -7.55
CA ILE A 123 -3.02 16.06 -6.71
C ILE A 123 -4.13 16.47 -5.70
N PRO A 124 -5.40 16.70 -6.10
CA PRO A 124 -6.47 17.00 -5.14
C PRO A 124 -6.68 15.93 -4.07
N TYR A 125 -6.68 14.64 -4.42
CA TYR A 125 -6.87 13.57 -3.43
C TYR A 125 -5.67 13.40 -2.50
N MET A 126 -4.44 13.58 -3.01
CA MET A 126 -3.23 13.58 -2.17
C MET A 126 -3.21 14.75 -1.18
N GLN A 127 -3.51 15.97 -1.64
CA GLN A 127 -3.64 17.16 -0.77
C GLN A 127 -4.81 17.04 0.23
N MET A 128 -5.86 16.27 -0.10
CA MET A 128 -6.93 15.95 0.83
C MET A 128 -6.45 14.96 1.90
N ALA A 129 -5.79 13.86 1.50
CA ALA A 129 -5.25 12.87 2.42
C ALA A 129 -4.23 13.49 3.40
N GLN A 130 -3.36 14.38 2.93
CA GLN A 130 -2.41 15.14 3.76
C GLN A 130 -3.08 16.04 4.82
N LYS A 131 -4.37 16.37 4.70
CA LYS A 131 -5.11 17.12 5.73
C LYS A 131 -5.69 16.22 6.84
N TYR A 132 -5.80 14.92 6.57
CA TYR A 132 -6.26 13.92 7.54
C TYR A 132 -5.09 13.20 8.23
N ASN A 133 -4.01 12.89 7.49
CA ASN A 133 -2.74 12.45 8.06
C ASN A 133 -1.59 13.32 7.54
N HIS A 134 -1.00 14.13 8.41
CA HIS A 134 0.17 14.96 8.09
C HIS A 134 1.47 14.15 7.93
N ASP A 135 1.55 12.94 8.52
CA ASP A 135 2.71 12.04 8.46
C ASP A 135 2.67 11.07 7.25
N LEU A 136 1.65 11.18 6.39
CA LEU A 136 1.46 10.35 5.20
C LEU A 136 2.61 10.52 4.20
N LYS A 137 3.32 9.42 3.92
CA LYS A 137 4.49 9.38 3.02
C LYS A 137 4.10 8.88 1.63
N PHE A 138 4.23 9.73 0.62
CA PHE A 138 4.10 9.28 -0.77
C PHE A 138 5.39 8.64 -1.27
N PHE A 139 5.28 7.53 -2.01
CA PHE A 139 6.38 7.01 -2.84
C PHE A 139 5.94 6.89 -4.30
N ALA A 140 6.84 7.26 -5.20
CA ALA A 140 6.56 7.30 -6.63
C ALA A 140 7.15 6.08 -7.35
N VAL A 141 6.55 5.70 -8.48
CA VAL A 141 7.09 4.66 -9.35
C VAL A 141 6.71 4.87 -10.82
N PRO A 142 7.63 4.71 -11.79
CA PRO A 142 7.29 4.67 -13.20
C PRO A 142 6.90 3.25 -13.64
N TRP A 143 5.78 3.13 -14.36
CA TRP A 143 5.47 1.91 -15.13
C TRP A 143 6.29 1.85 -16.42
N SER A 144 6.61 2.99 -17.04
CA SER A 144 7.46 3.03 -18.23
C SER A 144 8.05 4.42 -18.48
N ALA A 145 9.10 4.49 -19.29
CA ALA A 145 9.56 5.73 -19.91
C ALA A 145 8.62 6.14 -21.07
N PRO A 146 8.60 7.43 -21.48
CA PRO A 146 8.08 7.88 -22.78
C PRO A 146 8.44 6.93 -23.92
N GLY A 147 7.48 6.63 -24.79
CA GLY A 147 7.62 5.58 -25.81
C GLY A 147 8.87 5.75 -26.69
N TRP A 148 9.17 6.98 -27.09
CA TRP A 148 10.33 7.35 -27.92
C TRP A 148 11.69 7.18 -27.22
N LEU A 149 11.71 6.92 -25.90
CA LEU A 149 12.93 6.54 -25.16
C LEU A 149 13.13 5.02 -25.09
N LYS A 150 12.16 4.19 -25.53
CA LYS A 150 12.22 2.72 -25.47
C LYS A 150 12.55 2.06 -26.82
N THR A 151 13.18 0.88 -26.76
CA THR A 151 13.58 0.08 -27.92
C THR A 151 12.42 -0.38 -28.82
N THR A 152 11.18 -0.27 -28.35
CA THR A 152 9.95 -0.63 -29.09
C THR A 152 9.11 0.58 -29.51
N ASN A 153 9.58 1.82 -29.30
CA ASN A 153 8.83 3.07 -29.50
C ASN A 153 7.43 3.08 -28.82
N SER A 154 7.30 2.38 -27.70
CA SER A 154 6.02 2.10 -27.02
C SER A 154 6.22 2.03 -25.51
N THR A 155 5.36 2.71 -24.75
CA THR A 155 5.28 2.57 -23.28
C THR A 155 4.83 1.15 -22.90
N ALA A 156 3.91 0.59 -23.68
CA ALA A 156 3.32 -0.73 -23.47
C ALA A 156 4.12 -1.87 -24.11
N GLY A 157 4.11 -3.03 -23.47
CA GLY A 157 4.79 -4.24 -23.94
C GLY A 157 6.30 -4.21 -23.72
N TYR A 158 6.93 -5.33 -24.11
CA TYR A 158 8.37 -5.55 -23.95
C TYR A 158 9.23 -4.39 -24.46
N GLY A 159 10.42 -4.25 -23.88
CA GLY A 159 11.42 -3.27 -24.32
C GLY A 159 12.13 -2.59 -23.15
N SER A 160 13.40 -2.28 -23.36
CA SER A 160 14.25 -1.51 -22.45
C SER A 160 14.30 -0.04 -22.87
N LEU A 161 14.97 0.78 -22.06
CA LEU A 161 15.44 2.09 -22.47
C LEU A 161 16.44 1.97 -23.65
N LEU A 162 16.54 3.02 -24.46
CA LEU A 162 17.45 3.13 -25.61
C LEU A 162 18.87 3.57 -25.20
N GLY A 163 19.85 3.20 -26.02
CA GLY A 163 21.24 3.67 -25.88
C GLY A 163 22.01 2.98 -24.75
N SER A 164 22.69 3.77 -23.94
CA SER A 164 23.52 3.32 -22.82
C SER A 164 23.48 4.32 -21.67
N ASN A 165 23.93 3.88 -20.49
CA ASN A 165 24.16 4.77 -19.35
C ASN A 165 24.99 5.99 -19.74
N GLN A 166 24.65 7.15 -19.16
CA GLN A 166 25.19 8.47 -19.48
C GLN A 166 25.01 8.95 -20.93
N GLY A 167 24.31 8.17 -21.77
CA GLY A 167 23.86 8.59 -23.10
C GLY A 167 22.63 9.49 -23.07
N THR A 168 22.24 10.02 -24.22
CA THR A 168 21.17 11.03 -24.35
C THR A 168 19.82 10.54 -23.83
N TYR A 169 19.44 9.31 -24.16
CA TYR A 169 18.18 8.67 -23.74
C TYR A 169 18.11 8.45 -22.22
N HIS A 170 19.21 7.99 -21.60
CA HIS A 170 19.30 7.80 -20.15
C HIS A 170 19.20 9.14 -19.40
N LYS A 171 19.94 10.15 -19.85
CA LYS A 171 19.87 11.52 -19.30
C LYS A 171 18.49 12.15 -19.46
N ALA A 172 17.82 11.93 -20.60
CA ALA A 172 16.44 12.37 -20.82
C ALA A 172 15.46 11.67 -19.86
N TYR A 173 15.56 10.35 -19.69
CA TYR A 173 14.68 9.61 -18.76
C TYR A 173 14.89 10.02 -17.30
N VAL A 174 16.13 10.23 -16.86
CA VAL A 174 16.40 10.78 -15.53
C VAL A 174 15.87 12.21 -15.39
N SER A 175 16.01 13.06 -16.42
CA SER A 175 15.43 14.41 -16.42
C SER A 175 13.90 14.39 -16.33
N TYR A 176 13.24 13.43 -16.97
CA TYR A 176 11.81 13.16 -16.85
C TYR A 176 11.41 12.78 -15.41
N LEU A 177 12.17 11.90 -14.76
CA LEU A 177 11.93 11.50 -13.36
C LEU A 177 12.13 12.67 -12.39
N ILE A 178 13.21 13.46 -12.52
CA ILE A 178 13.46 14.63 -11.67
C ILE A 178 12.34 15.68 -11.85
N LYS A 179 11.92 15.97 -13.09
CA LYS A 179 10.84 16.93 -13.37
C LYS A 179 9.50 16.55 -12.75
N PHE A 180 9.18 15.26 -12.65
CA PHE A 180 7.98 14.83 -11.91
C PHE A 180 8.00 15.31 -10.44
N PHE A 181 9.12 15.15 -9.73
CA PHE A 181 9.27 15.62 -8.36
C PHE A 181 9.28 17.16 -8.28
N GLU A 182 9.87 17.85 -9.26
CA GLU A 182 9.84 19.32 -9.33
C GLU A 182 8.42 19.86 -9.51
N GLU A 183 7.63 19.30 -10.44
CA GLU A 183 6.25 19.74 -10.65
C GLU A 183 5.33 19.40 -9.47
N TYR A 184 5.45 18.22 -8.85
CA TYR A 184 4.66 17.88 -7.66
C TYR A 184 5.04 18.72 -6.42
N ASN A 185 6.33 19.05 -6.23
CA ASN A 185 6.76 19.93 -5.15
C ASN A 185 6.20 21.37 -5.30
N LYS A 186 5.97 21.86 -6.54
CA LYS A 186 5.24 23.13 -6.77
C LYS A 186 3.78 23.07 -6.30
N GLN A 187 3.18 21.88 -6.21
CA GLN A 187 1.84 21.65 -5.67
C GLN A 187 1.83 21.41 -4.16
N GLY A 188 2.97 21.59 -3.47
CA GLY A 188 3.12 21.33 -2.04
C GLY A 188 3.20 19.85 -1.66
N ILE A 189 3.29 18.94 -2.64
CA ILE A 189 3.40 17.50 -2.40
C ILE A 189 4.88 17.11 -2.40
N GLN A 190 5.34 16.52 -1.30
CA GLN A 190 6.67 15.97 -1.17
C GLN A 190 6.62 14.44 -1.09
N PHE A 191 7.65 13.79 -1.63
CA PHE A 191 7.78 12.34 -1.66
C PHE A 191 8.84 11.88 -0.65
N TRP A 192 8.57 10.73 -0.04
CA TRP A 192 9.52 10.01 0.81
C TRP A 192 10.46 9.12 -0.01
N GLY A 193 9.98 8.55 -1.12
CA GLY A 193 10.76 7.59 -1.92
C GLY A 193 10.39 7.48 -3.39
N LEU A 194 11.24 6.76 -4.12
CA LEU A 194 11.12 6.44 -5.54
C LEU A 194 11.50 4.97 -5.75
N SER A 195 10.58 4.15 -6.25
CA SER A 195 10.95 2.90 -6.93
C SER A 195 11.52 3.23 -8.30
N THR A 196 12.62 2.57 -8.66
CA THR A 196 13.30 2.83 -9.94
C THR A 196 12.50 2.40 -11.18
N GLN A 197 11.62 1.40 -11.05
CA GLN A 197 10.75 0.85 -12.11
C GLN A 197 9.73 -0.11 -11.49
N ASN A 198 8.45 0.00 -11.84
CA ASN A 198 7.45 -1.03 -11.49
C ASN A 198 7.68 -2.30 -12.32
N GLN A 199 7.80 -3.45 -11.65
CA GLN A 199 7.92 -4.78 -12.25
C GLN A 199 8.93 -4.83 -13.43
N PRO A 200 10.22 -4.53 -13.21
CA PRO A 200 11.23 -4.49 -14.26
C PRO A 200 11.35 -5.80 -15.05
N THR A 201 11.01 -6.96 -14.46
CA THR A 201 11.01 -8.24 -15.19
C THR A 201 9.90 -8.32 -16.24
N LEU A 202 8.75 -7.65 -16.02
CA LEU A 202 7.61 -7.63 -16.94
C LEU A 202 7.97 -7.02 -18.30
N GLY A 203 8.96 -6.13 -18.35
CA GLY A 203 9.52 -5.57 -19.59
C GLY A 203 10.20 -6.60 -20.50
N SER A 204 10.45 -7.83 -20.03
CA SER A 204 10.97 -8.94 -20.83
C SER A 204 9.88 -9.78 -21.51
N ASP A 205 8.65 -9.77 -21.00
CA ASP A 205 7.57 -10.59 -21.55
C ASP A 205 7.02 -9.99 -22.85
N LYS A 206 7.05 -10.79 -23.92
CA LYS A 206 6.51 -10.42 -25.24
C LYS A 206 5.00 -10.52 -25.33
N LYS A 207 4.31 -11.06 -24.30
CA LYS A 207 2.85 -11.16 -24.24
C LYS A 207 2.20 -10.02 -23.46
N THR A 208 2.92 -9.34 -22.57
CA THR A 208 2.37 -8.23 -21.79
C THR A 208 1.89 -7.11 -22.70
N LYS A 209 0.75 -6.53 -22.31
CA LYS A 209 0.12 -5.38 -22.98
C LYS A 209 0.13 -4.12 -22.11
N MET A 210 0.54 -4.25 -20.85
CA MET A 210 0.64 -3.16 -19.89
C MET A 210 1.81 -2.24 -20.22
N GLN A 211 1.79 -1.01 -19.69
CA GLN A 211 3.00 -0.19 -19.57
C GLN A 211 4.05 -0.94 -18.74
N SER A 212 5.23 -1.15 -19.30
CA SER A 212 6.36 -1.79 -18.62
C SER A 212 7.68 -1.27 -19.20
N MET A 213 8.80 -1.51 -18.52
CA MET A 213 10.13 -1.30 -19.09
C MET A 213 11.15 -2.26 -18.47
N LEU A 214 11.99 -2.84 -19.32
CA LEU A 214 12.96 -3.85 -18.89
C LEU A 214 14.19 -3.21 -18.23
N PHE A 215 14.43 -3.61 -16.98
CA PHE A 215 15.78 -3.68 -16.42
C PHE A 215 16.08 -5.14 -16.05
N THR A 216 17.37 -5.52 -16.06
CA THR A 216 17.86 -6.63 -15.24
C THR A 216 18.44 -6.06 -13.95
N ALA A 217 18.78 -6.89 -12.97
CA ALA A 217 19.47 -6.43 -11.77
C ALA A 217 20.78 -5.69 -12.11
N GLU A 218 21.52 -6.14 -13.12
CA GLU A 218 22.75 -5.49 -13.59
C GLU A 218 22.49 -4.13 -14.25
N THR A 219 21.45 -4.01 -15.09
CA THR A 219 21.15 -2.71 -15.74
C THR A 219 20.46 -1.73 -14.80
N GLN A 220 19.67 -2.19 -13.83
CA GLN A 220 19.14 -1.36 -12.75
C GLN A 220 20.27 -0.81 -11.88
N ARG A 221 21.23 -1.66 -11.47
CA ARG A 221 22.45 -1.27 -10.74
C ARG A 221 23.22 -0.17 -11.46
N ASP A 222 23.54 -0.39 -12.74
CA ASP A 222 24.38 0.54 -13.49
C ASP A 222 23.63 1.86 -13.81
N PHE A 223 22.32 1.82 -14.06
CA PHE A 223 21.48 3.01 -14.17
C PHE A 223 21.44 3.83 -12.87
N ILE A 224 21.36 3.17 -11.70
CA ILE A 224 21.36 3.85 -10.40
C ILE A 224 22.66 4.61 -10.17
N LYS A 225 23.84 3.99 -10.30
CA LYS A 225 25.11 4.69 -10.01
C LYS A 225 25.53 5.68 -11.09
N LEU A 226 25.28 5.38 -12.37
CA LEU A 226 25.80 6.19 -13.48
C LEU A 226 24.90 7.36 -13.88
N ASP A 227 23.57 7.24 -13.71
CA ASP A 227 22.60 8.23 -14.19
C ASP A 227 21.69 8.77 -13.06
N LEU A 228 20.88 7.90 -12.43
CA LEU A 228 19.79 8.33 -11.55
C LEU A 228 20.31 8.92 -10.23
N GLY A 229 21.18 8.19 -9.54
CA GLY A 229 21.74 8.57 -8.24
C GLY A 229 22.45 9.93 -8.25
N PRO A 230 23.39 10.18 -9.17
CA PRO A 230 24.04 11.48 -9.32
C PRO A 230 23.05 12.63 -9.53
N ALA A 231 22.02 12.43 -10.36
CA ALA A 231 20.99 13.44 -10.62
C ALA A 231 20.06 13.68 -9.43
N LEU A 232 19.70 12.62 -8.68
CA LEU A 232 18.98 12.74 -7.41
C LEU A 232 19.79 13.61 -6.43
N LYS A 233 21.08 13.30 -6.21
CA LYS A 233 21.97 14.09 -5.31
C LYS A 233 22.11 15.56 -5.77
N ALA A 234 22.05 15.84 -7.08
CA ALA A 234 22.10 17.19 -7.63
C ALA A 234 20.78 17.98 -7.52
N SER A 235 19.62 17.30 -7.47
CA SER A 235 18.31 17.95 -7.39
C SER A 235 18.04 18.54 -6.01
N SER A 236 17.53 19.77 -5.96
CA SER A 236 17.12 20.43 -4.72
C SER A 236 15.96 19.72 -4.01
N VAL A 237 15.05 19.10 -4.77
CA VAL A 237 13.84 18.42 -4.28
C VAL A 237 14.01 16.90 -4.15
N ALA A 238 14.78 16.26 -5.04
CA ALA A 238 14.84 14.79 -5.12
C ALA A 238 15.99 14.14 -4.32
N LYS A 239 16.99 14.92 -3.86
CA LYS A 239 18.15 14.42 -3.09
C LYS A 239 17.84 13.71 -1.76
N GLY A 240 16.62 13.88 -1.23
CA GLY A 240 16.17 13.27 0.03
C GLY A 240 15.43 11.94 -0.14
N LEU A 241 15.13 11.53 -1.37
CA LEU A 241 14.29 10.37 -1.65
C LEU A 241 14.97 9.06 -1.25
N LYS A 242 14.20 8.16 -0.62
CA LYS A 242 14.57 6.76 -0.44
C LYS A 242 14.39 6.02 -1.77
N VAL A 243 15.49 5.62 -2.39
CA VAL A 243 15.47 4.84 -3.64
C VAL A 243 15.19 3.37 -3.30
N LEU A 244 14.15 2.82 -3.92
CA LEU A 244 13.79 1.40 -3.83
C LEU A 244 14.21 0.66 -5.10
N ILE A 245 14.84 -0.50 -4.89
CA ILE A 245 15.27 -1.41 -5.97
C ILE A 245 14.30 -2.59 -6.11
N MET A 246 14.44 -3.33 -7.21
CA MET A 246 13.54 -4.40 -7.64
C MET A 246 12.11 -3.91 -7.92
N ASP A 247 11.22 -3.79 -6.91
CA ASP A 247 9.79 -3.46 -7.07
C ASP A 247 9.07 -4.46 -7.99
N ASP A 248 9.27 -5.74 -7.68
CA ASP A 248 8.81 -6.91 -8.42
C ASP A 248 8.53 -8.06 -7.43
N ASN A 249 8.16 -9.23 -7.95
CA ASN A 249 7.75 -10.39 -7.18
C ASN A 249 8.87 -10.99 -6.31
N ARG A 250 8.53 -11.45 -5.09
CA ARG A 250 9.46 -12.00 -4.08
C ARG A 250 10.40 -13.08 -4.62
N GLY A 251 9.97 -13.94 -5.55
CA GLY A 251 10.79 -14.99 -6.17
C GLY A 251 12.04 -14.52 -6.97
N ASN A 252 12.23 -13.21 -7.17
CA ASN A 252 13.47 -12.65 -7.74
C ASN A 252 14.60 -12.48 -6.70
N LEU A 253 14.30 -12.63 -5.41
CA LEU A 253 15.23 -12.47 -4.29
C LEU A 253 15.93 -13.79 -3.90
N PRO A 254 17.02 -13.76 -3.10
CA PRO A 254 17.85 -12.58 -2.80
C PRO A 254 18.66 -12.11 -4.01
N LYS A 255 18.74 -12.90 -5.09
CA LYS A 255 19.59 -12.69 -6.27
C LYS A 255 19.55 -11.27 -6.83
N TRP A 256 18.36 -10.66 -6.93
CA TRP A 256 18.26 -9.27 -7.42
C TRP A 256 18.96 -8.27 -6.49
N ALA A 257 18.72 -8.36 -5.19
CA ALA A 257 19.40 -7.55 -4.18
C ALA A 257 20.91 -7.83 -4.18
N ASP A 258 21.32 -9.10 -4.24
CA ASP A 258 22.73 -9.51 -4.32
C ASP A 258 23.48 -8.89 -5.51
N THR A 259 22.87 -8.85 -6.70
CA THR A 259 23.50 -8.25 -7.87
C THR A 259 23.59 -6.72 -7.78
N VAL A 260 22.61 -6.06 -7.16
CA VAL A 260 22.53 -4.59 -7.10
C VAL A 260 23.38 -4.02 -5.95
N LEU A 261 23.25 -4.58 -4.74
CA LEU A 261 23.85 -4.04 -3.51
C LEU A 261 25.32 -4.44 -3.31
N LYS A 262 25.80 -5.47 -4.02
CA LYS A 262 27.23 -5.85 -4.07
C LYS A 262 28.12 -4.78 -4.71
N ASP A 263 27.54 -3.84 -5.46
CA ASP A 263 28.22 -2.67 -5.99
C ASP A 263 28.06 -1.51 -5.00
N SER A 264 29.15 -1.14 -4.32
CA SER A 264 29.11 -0.18 -3.22
C SER A 264 28.81 1.26 -3.67
N GLU A 265 29.08 1.61 -4.93
CA GLU A 265 28.68 2.90 -5.49
C GLU A 265 27.16 2.94 -5.65
N THR A 266 26.58 1.91 -6.29
CA THR A 266 25.12 1.74 -6.39
C THR A 266 24.45 1.71 -5.02
N ALA A 267 24.96 0.89 -4.10
CA ALA A 267 24.39 0.73 -2.76
C ALA A 267 24.35 2.05 -1.98
N SER A 268 25.31 2.96 -2.19
CA SER A 268 25.32 4.32 -1.60
C SER A 268 24.18 5.25 -2.03
N TYR A 269 23.34 4.82 -2.98
CA TYR A 269 22.11 5.49 -3.40
C TYR A 269 20.83 4.74 -2.98
N VAL A 270 20.93 3.45 -2.66
CA VAL A 270 19.77 2.60 -2.35
C VAL A 270 19.40 2.76 -0.87
N ALA A 271 18.10 2.75 -0.60
CA ALA A 271 17.55 2.77 0.76
C ALA A 271 16.90 1.44 1.16
N GLY A 272 16.32 0.73 0.20
CA GLY A 272 15.57 -0.50 0.46
C GLY A 272 15.14 -1.21 -0.83
N ILE A 273 14.37 -2.28 -0.64
CA ILE A 273 13.99 -3.25 -1.68
C ILE A 273 12.46 -3.34 -1.72
N GLY A 274 11.86 -3.03 -2.88
CA GLY A 274 10.41 -3.16 -3.09
C GLY A 274 10.04 -4.61 -3.48
N VAL A 275 8.98 -5.15 -2.88
CA VAL A 275 8.48 -6.51 -3.14
C VAL A 275 6.97 -6.55 -3.41
N HIS A 276 6.54 -7.44 -4.33
CA HIS A 276 5.15 -7.72 -4.67
C HIS A 276 4.77 -9.18 -4.34
N SER A 277 3.49 -9.43 -3.99
CA SER A 277 2.98 -10.73 -3.49
C SER A 277 2.24 -11.62 -4.52
N TYR A 278 2.47 -11.46 -5.82
CA TYR A 278 1.73 -12.25 -6.83
C TYR A 278 2.30 -13.64 -7.13
N GLN A 279 3.50 -13.97 -6.61
CA GLN A 279 4.26 -15.20 -6.92
C GLN A 279 5.02 -15.69 -5.67
N ASP A 280 4.28 -16.13 -4.66
CA ASP A 280 4.79 -16.38 -3.29
C ASP A 280 5.24 -17.81 -2.97
N ASP A 281 5.51 -18.63 -3.98
CA ASP A 281 6.15 -19.94 -3.76
C ASP A 281 7.51 -19.75 -3.07
N GLN A 282 7.56 -19.98 -1.74
CA GLN A 282 8.72 -19.76 -0.85
C GLN A 282 9.04 -18.30 -0.49
N SER A 283 8.02 -17.43 -0.38
CA SER A 283 8.15 -16.03 0.09
C SER A 283 9.10 -15.89 1.30
N ASP A 284 8.86 -16.69 2.33
CA ASP A 284 9.60 -16.78 3.59
C ASP A 284 11.13 -16.80 3.39
N LYS A 285 11.63 -17.76 2.61
CA LYS A 285 13.06 -17.99 2.41
C LYS A 285 13.70 -16.91 1.55
N HIS A 286 12.97 -16.41 0.56
CA HIS A 286 13.44 -15.33 -0.30
C HIS A 286 13.60 -14.01 0.48
N LEU A 287 12.67 -13.71 1.40
CA LEU A 287 12.74 -12.55 2.28
C LEU A 287 13.84 -12.69 3.36
N ILE A 288 13.88 -13.82 4.08
CA ILE A 288 14.87 -14.08 5.14
C ILE A 288 16.30 -14.01 4.56
N ALA A 289 16.60 -14.72 3.47
CA ALA A 289 17.93 -14.72 2.88
C ALA A 289 18.35 -13.32 2.34
N THR A 290 17.37 -12.48 1.97
CA THR A 290 17.65 -11.09 1.56
C THR A 290 18.06 -10.23 2.75
N HIS A 291 17.37 -10.35 3.88
CA HIS A 291 17.73 -9.65 5.09
C HIS A 291 19.07 -10.15 5.67
N GLU A 292 19.32 -11.45 5.66
CA GLU A 292 20.60 -12.03 6.11
C GLU A 292 21.79 -11.57 5.24
N ASN A 293 21.60 -11.41 3.93
CA ASN A 293 22.64 -10.90 3.03
C ASN A 293 22.83 -9.37 3.11
N HIS A 294 21.76 -8.59 3.36
CA HIS A 294 21.75 -7.12 3.25
C HIS A 294 21.02 -6.42 4.42
N PRO A 295 21.38 -6.66 5.70
CA PRO A 295 20.57 -6.26 6.86
C PRO A 295 20.41 -4.75 7.05
N ASP A 296 21.31 -3.93 6.48
CA ASP A 296 21.24 -2.47 6.52
C ASP A 296 20.17 -1.87 5.57
N TYR A 297 19.58 -2.67 4.68
CA TYR A 297 18.60 -2.24 3.67
C TYR A 297 17.22 -2.83 3.98
N PHE A 298 16.21 -1.98 4.16
CA PHE A 298 14.88 -2.45 4.49
C PHE A 298 14.18 -3.08 3.29
N ILE A 299 13.38 -4.13 3.53
CA ILE A 299 12.45 -4.68 2.54
C ILE A 299 11.08 -4.00 2.76
N PHE A 300 10.33 -3.70 1.71
CA PHE A 300 9.03 -3.03 1.79
C PHE A 300 8.05 -3.58 0.75
N GLY A 301 6.88 -4.05 1.21
CA GLY A 301 5.78 -4.49 0.35
C GLY A 301 5.17 -3.30 -0.38
N THR A 302 5.46 -3.20 -1.68
CA THR A 302 5.11 -2.05 -2.51
C THR A 302 3.84 -2.24 -3.32
N GLU A 303 3.46 -3.47 -3.64
CA GLU A 303 2.20 -3.76 -4.35
C GLU A 303 1.66 -5.15 -4.02
N ALA A 304 0.43 -5.20 -3.54
CA ALA A 304 -0.35 -6.42 -3.30
C ALA A 304 -1.80 -6.20 -3.77
N SER A 305 -2.45 -7.23 -4.30
CA SER A 305 -3.84 -7.15 -4.78
C SER A 305 -4.48 -8.53 -4.86
N GLU A 306 -5.79 -8.62 -4.72
CA GLU A 306 -6.56 -9.86 -4.89
C GLU A 306 -7.42 -9.86 -6.17
N GLY A 307 -7.82 -11.05 -6.64
CA GLY A 307 -8.65 -11.21 -7.84
C GLY A 307 -7.98 -10.92 -9.18
N TYR A 308 -6.64 -10.83 -9.21
CA TYR A 308 -5.83 -10.66 -10.41
C TYR A 308 -5.66 -11.96 -11.24
N LYS A 309 -6.02 -13.13 -10.69
CA LYS A 309 -5.74 -14.42 -11.34
C LYS A 309 -6.83 -14.69 -12.40
N ALA A 310 -6.43 -14.99 -13.64
CA ALA A 310 -7.29 -15.04 -14.83
C ALA A 310 -8.41 -16.13 -14.87
N LYS A 311 -8.73 -16.77 -13.74
CA LYS A 311 -9.89 -17.67 -13.54
C LYS A 311 -10.75 -17.29 -12.32
N GLU A 312 -10.35 -16.29 -11.57
CA GLU A 312 -11.08 -15.76 -10.42
C GLU A 312 -12.04 -14.66 -10.88
N GLN A 313 -13.01 -14.33 -10.02
CA GLN A 313 -13.86 -13.17 -10.20
C GLN A 313 -13.10 -11.95 -9.67
N SER A 314 -12.95 -10.89 -10.47
CA SER A 314 -12.20 -9.68 -10.10
C SER A 314 -12.73 -9.07 -8.80
N VAL A 315 -13.96 -8.52 -8.80
CA VAL A 315 -14.63 -8.04 -7.57
C VAL A 315 -15.52 -9.13 -6.99
N ASP A 316 -15.18 -9.66 -5.81
CA ASP A 316 -16.00 -10.65 -5.10
C ASP A 316 -16.60 -10.03 -3.82
N TYR A 317 -17.88 -9.64 -3.93
CA TYR A 317 -18.54 -8.87 -2.88
C TYR A 317 -18.66 -9.65 -1.56
N GLY A 318 -18.09 -9.08 -0.51
CA GLY A 318 -18.11 -9.64 0.84
C GLY A 318 -17.13 -10.79 1.06
N SER A 319 -16.22 -11.07 0.11
CA SER A 319 -15.30 -12.21 0.18
C SER A 319 -14.45 -12.21 1.45
N TRP A 320 -14.69 -13.19 2.32
CA TRP A 320 -13.92 -13.33 3.55
C TRP A 320 -12.57 -14.03 3.31
N ASP A 321 -12.49 -14.93 2.32
CA ASP A 321 -11.27 -15.63 1.94
C ASP A 321 -10.15 -14.62 1.62
N ARG A 322 -10.46 -13.60 0.80
CA ARG A 322 -9.55 -12.50 0.46
C ARG A 322 -9.08 -11.68 1.66
N ALA A 323 -9.92 -11.50 2.67
CA ALA A 323 -9.50 -10.85 3.93
C ALA A 323 -8.60 -11.75 4.76
N GLU A 324 -8.83 -13.06 4.77
CA GLU A 324 -7.92 -13.99 5.43
C GLU A 324 -6.57 -14.09 4.70
N ASP A 325 -6.53 -13.99 3.38
CA ASP A 325 -5.30 -14.07 2.61
C ASP A 325 -4.49 -12.75 2.69
N TYR A 326 -5.15 -11.58 2.73
CA TYR A 326 -4.50 -10.31 3.05
C TYR A 326 -3.86 -10.31 4.45
N VAL A 327 -4.56 -10.83 5.47
CA VAL A 327 -3.95 -10.96 6.81
C VAL A 327 -2.80 -11.96 6.80
N SER A 328 -2.87 -13.02 6.00
CA SER A 328 -1.76 -13.98 5.85
C SER A 328 -0.53 -13.36 5.18
N ASP A 329 -0.69 -12.64 4.08
CA ASP A 329 0.39 -11.95 3.36
C ASP A 329 1.08 -10.91 4.27
N ILE A 330 0.29 -10.06 4.95
CA ILE A 330 0.80 -9.05 5.88
C ILE A 330 1.51 -9.69 7.09
N VAL A 331 1.02 -10.82 7.62
CA VAL A 331 1.68 -11.51 8.74
C VAL A 331 2.96 -12.22 8.31
N ASP A 332 3.03 -12.78 7.09
CA ASP A 332 4.27 -13.37 6.56
C ASP A 332 5.34 -12.28 6.37
N ASP A 333 5.02 -11.20 5.64
CA ASP A 333 5.91 -10.06 5.41
C ASP A 333 6.46 -9.46 6.73
N LEU A 334 5.58 -9.11 7.67
CA LEU A 334 5.99 -8.47 8.93
C LEU A 334 6.72 -9.42 9.88
N ASN A 335 6.61 -10.73 9.69
CA ASN A 335 7.43 -11.72 10.41
C ASN A 335 8.77 -11.97 9.72
N ASN A 336 8.84 -11.84 8.39
CA ASN A 336 10.01 -12.09 7.54
C ASN A 336 10.71 -10.77 7.10
N TRP A 337 10.91 -9.84 8.04
CA TRP A 337 11.72 -8.62 7.91
C TRP A 337 11.21 -7.51 6.98
N VAL A 338 9.99 -7.60 6.45
CA VAL A 338 9.41 -6.52 5.64
C VAL A 338 8.87 -5.41 6.55
N ALA A 339 9.19 -4.15 6.22
CA ALA A 339 8.99 -2.98 7.07
C ALA A 339 7.67 -2.22 6.81
N GLY A 340 6.78 -2.78 5.98
CA GLY A 340 5.49 -2.19 5.60
C GLY A 340 4.91 -2.87 4.36
N TRP A 341 3.61 -2.67 4.11
CA TRP A 341 2.84 -3.36 3.07
C TRP A 341 1.88 -2.37 2.40
N THR A 342 1.60 -2.53 1.09
CA THR A 342 0.86 -1.56 0.29
C THR A 342 -0.13 -2.21 -0.68
N GLU A 343 -1.42 -1.90 -0.52
CA GLU A 343 -2.48 -2.21 -1.47
C GLU A 343 -2.24 -1.54 -2.84
N ARG A 344 -2.48 -2.27 -3.93
CA ARG A 344 -2.41 -1.79 -5.32
C ARG A 344 -3.46 -0.71 -5.61
N ASN A 345 -4.72 -0.99 -5.32
CA ASN A 345 -5.87 -0.16 -5.66
C ASN A 345 -6.82 -0.06 -4.44
N LEU A 346 -6.77 1.05 -3.69
CA LEU A 346 -7.64 1.23 -2.51
C LEU A 346 -9.13 1.32 -2.87
N VAL A 347 -9.46 1.83 -4.07
CA VAL A 347 -10.83 2.04 -4.56
C VAL A 347 -10.93 1.65 -6.03
N LEU A 348 -11.91 0.82 -6.39
CA LEU A 348 -12.26 0.47 -7.78
C LEU A 348 -13.77 0.57 -8.02
N ASP A 349 -14.20 0.47 -9.29
CA ASP A 349 -15.61 0.35 -9.66
C ASP A 349 -16.17 -1.08 -9.49
N ALA A 350 -17.46 -1.24 -9.77
CA ALA A 350 -18.20 -2.50 -9.64
C ALA A 350 -17.72 -3.66 -10.55
N GLN A 351 -16.83 -3.38 -11.51
CA GLN A 351 -16.20 -4.36 -12.40
C GLN A 351 -14.75 -4.69 -11.98
N GLY A 352 -14.14 -3.87 -11.12
CA GLY A 352 -12.73 -3.95 -10.76
C GLY A 352 -11.85 -3.03 -11.61
N GLY A 353 -12.42 -1.95 -12.15
CA GLY A 353 -11.74 -0.99 -13.01
C GLY A 353 -11.81 0.47 -12.51
N PRO A 354 -11.47 1.44 -13.37
CA PRO A 354 -11.16 1.29 -14.79
C PRO A 354 -9.75 0.73 -15.05
N SER A 355 -9.61 -0.07 -16.11
CA SER A 355 -8.32 -0.60 -16.59
C SER A 355 -8.33 -0.63 -18.12
N TRP A 356 -7.35 0.00 -18.79
CA TRP A 356 -7.37 0.11 -20.26
C TRP A 356 -6.97 -1.18 -20.98
N VAL A 357 -6.31 -2.10 -20.27
CA VAL A 357 -5.98 -3.46 -20.74
C VAL A 357 -7.02 -4.51 -20.33
N SER A 358 -8.06 -4.12 -19.57
CA SER A 358 -9.00 -5.01 -18.89
C SER A 358 -8.35 -5.97 -17.88
N ASP A 359 -7.25 -5.54 -17.24
CA ASP A 359 -6.71 -6.18 -16.03
C ASP A 359 -7.54 -5.65 -14.86
N PHE A 360 -8.58 -6.40 -14.46
CA PHE A 360 -9.49 -6.01 -13.39
C PHE A 360 -9.20 -6.84 -12.13
N THR A 361 -9.07 -6.18 -10.99
CA THR A 361 -8.81 -6.80 -9.67
C THR A 361 -9.97 -6.55 -8.70
N ASP A 362 -9.88 -7.07 -7.48
CA ASP A 362 -10.68 -6.56 -6.35
C ASP A 362 -10.01 -5.28 -5.78
N ALA A 363 -10.69 -4.64 -4.83
CA ALA A 363 -10.16 -3.53 -4.04
C ALA A 363 -10.82 -3.48 -2.65
N PRO A 364 -10.16 -2.96 -1.60
CA PRO A 364 -10.77 -2.81 -0.28
C PRO A 364 -12.07 -1.98 -0.27
N ILE A 365 -12.26 -1.08 -1.24
CA ILE A 365 -13.47 -0.29 -1.42
C ILE A 365 -13.97 -0.40 -2.87
N ILE A 366 -15.26 -0.72 -3.05
CA ILE A 366 -15.93 -0.73 -4.36
C ILE A 366 -16.93 0.43 -4.45
N ALA A 367 -16.71 1.34 -5.38
CA ALA A 367 -17.47 2.58 -5.53
C ALA A 367 -18.60 2.48 -6.56
N PHE A 368 -19.72 3.13 -6.26
CA PHE A 368 -20.91 3.23 -7.10
C PHE A 368 -21.31 4.71 -7.27
N PRO A 369 -20.58 5.51 -8.10
CA PRO A 369 -20.79 6.95 -8.20
C PRO A 369 -22.22 7.35 -8.59
N ALA A 370 -22.88 6.56 -9.45
CA ALA A 370 -24.27 6.79 -9.87
C ALA A 370 -25.31 6.59 -8.74
N LEU A 371 -24.92 5.99 -7.62
CA LEU A 371 -25.74 5.82 -6.42
C LEU A 371 -25.26 6.71 -5.25
N ALA A 372 -24.16 7.45 -5.43
CA ALA A 372 -23.41 8.11 -4.36
C ALA A 372 -23.08 7.17 -3.17
N GLN A 373 -22.76 5.91 -3.47
CA GLN A 373 -22.48 4.85 -2.51
C GLN A 373 -21.10 4.22 -2.73
N TYR A 374 -20.57 3.59 -1.69
CA TYR A 374 -19.43 2.67 -1.78
C TYR A 374 -19.56 1.53 -0.76
N TYR A 375 -18.98 0.38 -1.09
CA TYR A 375 -18.98 -0.81 -0.24
C TYR A 375 -17.56 -1.07 0.27
N LYS A 376 -17.38 -1.13 1.59
CA LYS A 376 -16.13 -1.61 2.20
C LYS A 376 -16.13 -3.13 2.19
N GLN A 377 -15.19 -3.72 1.44
CA GLN A 377 -14.94 -5.16 1.41
C GLN A 377 -14.30 -5.62 2.73
N PRO A 378 -14.37 -6.91 3.10
CA PRO A 378 -13.65 -7.44 4.27
C PRO A 378 -12.15 -7.11 4.30
N MET A 379 -11.51 -6.99 3.13
CA MET A 379 -10.11 -6.57 2.96
C MET A 379 -9.80 -5.20 3.58
N PHE A 380 -10.75 -4.25 3.59
CA PHE A 380 -10.61 -2.96 4.28
C PHE A 380 -10.31 -3.14 5.78
N TYR A 381 -11.01 -4.10 6.40
CA TYR A 381 -10.88 -4.39 7.82
C TYR A 381 -9.62 -5.21 8.11
N ALA A 382 -9.24 -6.13 7.20
CA ALA A 382 -7.94 -6.80 7.23
C ALA A 382 -6.78 -5.81 7.27
N ILE A 383 -6.76 -4.81 6.36
CA ILE A 383 -5.74 -3.75 6.35
C ILE A 383 -5.83 -2.87 7.61
N ALA A 384 -7.04 -2.60 8.12
CA ALA A 384 -7.24 -1.82 9.35
C ALA A 384 -6.64 -2.49 10.59
N HIS A 385 -6.69 -3.82 10.71
CA HIS A 385 -6.11 -4.59 11.83
C HIS A 385 -4.61 -4.34 12.05
N PHE A 386 -3.90 -3.83 11.03
CA PHE A 386 -2.53 -3.36 11.12
C PHE A 386 -2.46 -1.82 11.06
N SER A 387 -2.96 -1.21 9.99
CA SER A 387 -2.73 0.21 9.69
C SER A 387 -3.35 1.21 10.67
N HIS A 388 -4.40 0.83 11.43
CA HIS A 388 -4.94 1.68 12.49
C HIS A 388 -4.14 1.57 13.81
N PHE A 389 -3.57 0.39 14.09
CA PHE A 389 -2.97 0.06 15.39
C PHE A 389 -1.44 0.20 15.42
N LEU A 390 -0.77 0.02 14.29
CA LEU A 390 0.68 0.13 14.13
C LEU A 390 1.07 1.56 13.69
N LYS A 391 1.90 2.21 14.50
CA LYS A 391 2.35 3.60 14.27
C LYS A 391 3.69 3.62 13.50
N PRO A 392 4.01 4.67 12.73
CA PRO A 392 5.30 4.77 12.04
C PRO A 392 6.49 4.59 12.99
N GLY A 393 7.36 3.62 12.70
CA GLY A 393 8.49 3.28 13.58
C GLY A 393 8.17 2.25 14.67
N ALA A 394 6.99 1.63 14.65
CA ALA A 394 6.74 0.41 15.42
C ALA A 394 7.72 -0.70 15.03
N VAL A 395 8.17 -1.47 16.01
CA VAL A 395 9.10 -2.60 15.81
C VAL A 395 8.39 -3.92 16.07
N ARG A 396 8.63 -4.93 15.21
CA ARG A 396 8.19 -6.30 15.46
C ARG A 396 8.96 -6.84 16.68
N ILE A 397 8.27 -7.40 17.65
CA ILE A 397 8.86 -7.99 18.85
C ILE A 397 8.82 -9.52 18.79
N ASP A 398 9.59 -10.17 19.67
CA ASP A 398 9.54 -11.63 19.77
C ASP A 398 8.21 -12.10 20.36
N HIS A 399 7.73 -13.24 19.87
CA HIS A 399 6.48 -13.85 20.30
C HIS A 399 6.52 -15.36 20.07
N SER A 400 5.91 -16.11 20.99
CA SER A 400 5.81 -17.56 20.92
C SER A 400 4.42 -18.03 21.33
N LEU A 401 4.07 -19.26 20.97
CA LEU A 401 2.82 -19.88 21.37
C LEU A 401 3.14 -21.21 22.08
N ASN A 402 2.71 -21.33 23.34
CA ASN A 402 3.01 -22.47 24.20
C ASN A 402 2.24 -23.76 23.84
N VAL A 403 1.64 -23.82 22.65
CA VAL A 403 0.86 -24.94 22.12
C VAL A 403 1.40 -25.29 20.74
N PRO A 404 2.14 -26.41 20.58
CA PRO A 404 2.60 -26.89 19.29
C PRO A 404 1.42 -27.23 18.35
N ASN A 405 1.64 -27.08 17.04
CA ASN A 405 0.69 -27.44 15.98
C ASN A 405 -0.68 -26.72 16.06
N PHE A 406 -0.73 -25.54 16.69
CA PHE A 406 -1.94 -24.71 16.76
C PHE A 406 -1.96 -23.72 15.58
N ASP A 407 -2.94 -23.88 14.70
CA ASP A 407 -3.07 -23.12 13.45
C ASP A 407 -3.64 -21.71 13.67
N ILE A 408 -2.80 -20.85 14.25
CA ILE A 408 -3.08 -19.42 14.45
C ILE A 408 -1.87 -18.61 13.97
N GLN A 409 -2.10 -17.89 12.88
CA GLN A 409 -1.20 -16.86 12.39
C GLN A 409 -1.24 -15.65 13.33
N LYS A 410 -0.08 -15.01 13.52
CA LYS A 410 0.15 -14.03 14.57
C LYS A 410 1.36 -13.17 14.25
N SER A 411 1.32 -11.91 14.70
CA SER A 411 2.52 -11.11 14.89
C SER A 411 2.31 -10.12 16.04
N ALA A 412 3.41 -9.64 16.62
CA ALA A 412 3.42 -8.79 17.80
C ALA A 412 4.39 -7.62 17.62
N PHE A 413 3.99 -6.44 18.07
CA PHE A 413 4.67 -5.17 17.80
C PHE A 413 4.73 -4.27 19.04
N LEU A 414 5.72 -3.39 19.07
CA LEU A 414 5.87 -2.30 20.02
C LEU A 414 5.90 -0.97 19.26
N ASN A 415 4.90 -0.12 19.51
CA ASN A 415 4.83 1.24 18.95
C ASN A 415 5.84 2.18 19.62
N PRO A 416 6.20 3.33 19.00
CA PRO A 416 7.14 4.30 19.58
C PRO A 416 6.68 4.96 20.88
N ASP A 417 5.38 4.93 21.19
CA ASP A 417 4.80 5.40 22.46
C ASP A 417 4.82 4.32 23.56
N GLY A 418 5.39 3.15 23.26
CA GLY A 418 5.48 1.99 24.15
C GLY A 418 4.25 1.08 24.14
N SER A 419 3.15 1.44 23.46
CA SER A 419 1.97 0.56 23.35
C SER A 419 2.32 -0.71 22.57
N LYS A 420 1.72 -1.84 22.98
CA LYS A 420 1.98 -3.17 22.40
C LYS A 420 0.76 -3.63 21.62
N VAL A 421 0.98 -4.20 20.44
CA VAL A 421 -0.08 -4.65 19.53
C VAL A 421 0.18 -6.11 19.18
N VAL A 422 -0.85 -6.95 19.28
CA VAL A 422 -0.80 -8.35 18.85
C VAL A 422 -1.95 -8.59 17.90
N VAL A 423 -1.64 -8.91 16.64
CA VAL A 423 -2.63 -9.30 15.63
C VAL A 423 -2.66 -10.82 15.58
N LEU A 424 -3.85 -11.40 15.60
CA LEU A 424 -4.11 -12.84 15.61
C LEU A 424 -5.15 -13.19 14.55
N GLN A 425 -4.97 -14.32 13.87
CA GLN A 425 -5.93 -14.83 12.89
C GLN A 425 -6.25 -16.31 13.14
N ASN A 426 -7.55 -16.62 13.11
CA ASN A 426 -8.08 -17.98 13.11
C ASN A 426 -8.76 -18.26 11.76
N LYS A 427 -8.10 -19.01 10.86
CA LYS A 427 -8.69 -19.48 9.58
C LYS A 427 -9.57 -20.73 9.75
N ASN A 428 -9.71 -21.29 10.97
CA ASN A 428 -10.49 -22.49 11.20
C ASN A 428 -12.00 -22.22 10.97
N ILE A 429 -12.63 -23.08 10.17
CA ILE A 429 -14.03 -22.96 9.76
C ILE A 429 -15.05 -23.32 10.84
N LEU A 430 -14.65 -24.01 11.92
CA LEU A 430 -15.56 -24.52 12.96
C LEU A 430 -15.08 -24.25 14.40
N ALA A 431 -13.77 -24.18 14.64
CA ALA A 431 -13.22 -24.06 15.99
C ALA A 431 -13.13 -22.60 16.45
N SER A 432 -13.61 -22.34 17.66
CA SER A 432 -13.29 -21.13 18.42
C SER A 432 -12.14 -21.39 19.40
N TYR A 433 -11.33 -20.38 19.67
CA TYR A 433 -10.17 -20.47 20.56
C TYR A 433 -10.20 -19.42 21.67
N GLY A 434 -9.66 -19.77 22.83
CA GLY A 434 -9.38 -18.85 23.93
C GLY A 434 -7.87 -18.79 24.17
N ILE A 435 -7.29 -17.60 24.13
CA ILE A 435 -5.84 -17.39 24.13
C ILE A 435 -5.48 -16.46 25.29
N SER A 436 -4.59 -16.93 26.17
CA SER A 436 -4.02 -16.13 27.25
C SER A 436 -2.71 -15.50 26.77
N VAL A 437 -2.77 -14.25 26.32
CA VAL A 437 -1.59 -13.48 25.91
C VAL A 437 -0.90 -12.94 27.16
N LYS A 438 0.40 -13.21 27.31
CA LYS A 438 1.24 -12.71 28.40
C LYS A 438 2.33 -11.79 27.88
N ASP A 439 2.45 -10.59 28.45
CA ASP A 439 3.63 -9.75 28.27
C ASP A 439 4.77 -10.27 29.16
N SER A 440 5.88 -10.70 28.56
CA SER A 440 7.02 -11.25 29.31
C SER A 440 7.70 -10.20 30.20
N GLN A 441 7.50 -8.90 29.93
CA GLN A 441 8.05 -7.80 30.72
C GLN A 441 7.12 -7.35 31.87
N ARG A 442 5.81 -7.60 31.77
CA ARG A 442 4.81 -7.33 32.82
C ARG A 442 4.39 -8.66 33.47
N SER A 443 5.17 -9.09 34.47
CA SER A 443 5.14 -10.47 34.99
C SER A 443 3.79 -10.97 35.53
N SER A 444 2.86 -10.07 35.87
CA SER A 444 1.50 -10.34 36.33
C SER A 444 0.44 -10.48 35.23
N ASP A 445 0.67 -9.91 34.04
CA ASP A 445 -0.44 -9.49 33.17
C ASP A 445 -0.82 -10.56 32.14
N HIS A 446 -2.10 -10.92 32.10
CA HIS A 446 -2.65 -12.02 31.30
C HIS A 446 -3.93 -11.60 30.57
N TYR A 447 -3.82 -11.17 29.33
CA TYR A 447 -4.93 -10.72 28.50
C TYR A 447 -5.63 -11.93 27.86
N GLN A 448 -6.91 -12.14 28.19
CA GLN A 448 -7.71 -13.19 27.58
C GLN A 448 -8.32 -12.70 26.27
N VAL A 449 -7.98 -13.35 25.17
CA VAL A 449 -8.52 -13.06 23.84
C VAL A 449 -9.40 -14.23 23.41
N HIS A 450 -10.64 -13.95 23.00
CA HIS A 450 -11.50 -14.95 22.37
C HIS A 450 -11.49 -14.77 20.85
N MET A 451 -11.37 -15.87 20.12
CA MET A 451 -11.40 -15.91 18.66
C MET A 451 -12.49 -16.87 18.20
N GLY A 452 -13.54 -16.35 17.56
CA GLY A 452 -14.52 -17.20 16.87
C GLY A 452 -13.92 -17.89 15.64
N PRO A 453 -14.65 -18.82 14.98
CA PRO A 453 -14.22 -19.42 13.73
C PRO A 453 -14.15 -18.34 12.63
N ARG A 454 -13.17 -18.42 11.73
CA ARG A 454 -12.92 -17.44 10.66
C ARG A 454 -12.92 -15.99 11.18
N SER A 455 -11.92 -15.67 12.00
CA SER A 455 -11.81 -14.38 12.69
C SER A 455 -10.40 -13.78 12.68
N ILE A 456 -10.36 -12.45 12.73
CA ILE A 456 -9.15 -11.65 12.90
C ILE A 456 -9.36 -10.81 14.17
N VAL A 457 -8.40 -10.81 15.08
CA VAL A 457 -8.45 -10.04 16.33
C VAL A 457 -7.15 -9.28 16.54
N THR A 458 -7.25 -7.97 16.75
CA THR A 458 -6.11 -7.16 17.22
C THR A 458 -6.31 -6.87 18.70
N LEU A 459 -5.40 -7.36 19.54
CA LEU A 459 -5.25 -6.93 20.93
C LEU A 459 -4.31 -5.71 20.94
N TYR A 460 -4.80 -4.57 21.42
CA TYR A 460 -3.98 -3.40 21.70
C TYR A 460 -3.85 -3.22 23.21
N ILE A 461 -2.63 -3.07 23.70
CA ILE A 461 -2.26 -2.87 25.11
C ILE A 461 -1.63 -1.48 25.22
N GLN A 462 -2.27 -0.58 25.95
CA GLN A 462 -1.73 0.75 26.20
C GLN A 462 -0.70 0.68 27.33
N ASN A 463 0.49 1.25 27.07
CA ASN A 463 1.56 1.33 28.04
C ASN A 463 1.15 2.22 29.22
#